data_AF-A0A536DFR2-F1
#
_entry.id   AF-A0A536DFR2-F1
#
_cell.length_a   1.000
_cell.length_b   1.000
_cell.length_c   1.000
_cell.angle_alpha   90.00
_cell.angle_beta   90.00
_cell.angle_gamma   90.00
#
_symmetry.space_group_name_H-M   'P 1'
#
loop_
_entity.id
_entity.type
_entity.pdbx_description
1 polymer ?
#
loop_
_entity_poly.entity_id
_entity_poly.type
_entity_poly.pdbx_seq_one_letter_code
_entity_poly.pdbx_strand_id
1 'polypeptide(L)' 'MSTKLIERGARIRRTKWVELSCLLCGEAAATLEGSTLRPRTPTSVRVNGARVVCGRCGGSLSPADQGERVHFV' A
#
# COMPACT_ATOMS: atom_id res chain seq x y z
N MET A 1 -31.05 1.86 -7.52
CA MET A 1 -30.24 1.68 -6.29
C MET A 1 -30.75 0.44 -5.56
N SER A 2 -30.04 -0.69 -5.64
CA SER A 2 -30.47 -1.97 -5.06
C SER A 2 -29.99 -2.08 -3.61
N THR A 3 -30.91 -1.98 -2.65
CA THR A 3 -30.69 -2.03 -1.20
C THR A 3 -30.69 -3.45 -0.61
N LYS A 4 -30.69 -4.50 -1.45
CA LYS A 4 -30.90 -5.90 -1.04
C LYS A 4 -29.75 -6.57 -0.26
N LEU A 5 -28.65 -5.88 0.02
CA LEU A 5 -27.48 -6.49 0.69
C LEU A 5 -27.40 -6.22 2.20
N ILE A 6 -28.28 -5.39 2.76
CA ILE A 6 -28.28 -5.07 4.20
C ILE A 6 -28.92 -6.22 5.02
N GLU A 7 -29.74 -7.09 4.41
CA GLU A 7 -30.53 -8.12 5.10
C GLU A 7 -29.75 -9.38 5.50
N ARG A 8 -28.46 -9.53 5.16
CA ARG A 8 -27.69 -10.76 5.45
C ARG A 8 -26.48 -10.61 6.38
N GLY A 9 -26.28 -9.45 7.01
CA GLY A 9 -25.21 -9.30 8.02
C GLY A 9 -23.79 -9.56 7.49
N ALA A 10 -23.54 -9.33 6.20
CA ALA A 10 -22.21 -9.44 5.61
C ALA A 10 -21.28 -8.45 6.31
N ARG A 11 -20.19 -8.94 6.90
CA ARG A 11 -19.23 -8.08 7.59
C ARG A 11 -18.33 -7.47 6.54
N ILE A 12 -18.35 -6.13 6.43
CA ILE A 12 -17.48 -5.43 5.49
C ILE A 12 -16.17 -5.09 6.20
N ARG A 13 -15.03 -5.61 5.73
CA ARG A 13 -13.70 -5.17 6.17
C ARG A 13 -13.12 -4.19 5.16
N ARG A 14 -12.81 -2.98 5.60
CA ARG A 14 -12.14 -1.99 4.77
C ARG A 14 -10.66 -1.89 5.13
N THR A 15 -9.80 -1.94 4.12
CA THR A 15 -8.34 -1.88 4.29
C THR A 15 -7.80 -0.70 3.49
N LYS A 16 -7.24 0.31 4.16
CA LYS A 16 -6.54 1.41 3.51
C LYS A 16 -5.21 0.94 2.95
N TRP A 17 -4.87 1.41 1.77
CA TRP A 17 -3.58 1.17 1.14
C TRP A 17 -2.98 2.49 0.63
N VAL A 18 -1.66 2.56 0.62
CA VAL A 18 -0.89 3.69 0.10
C VAL A 18 0.25 3.15 -0.76
N GLU A 19 0.34 3.55 -2.02
CA GLU A 19 1.51 3.31 -2.86
C GLU A 19 2.63 4.27 -2.48
N LEU A 20 3.85 3.74 -2.39
CA LEU A 20 5.07 4.46 -2.09
C LEU A 20 5.97 4.47 -3.32
N SER A 21 6.29 5.66 -3.83
CA SER A 21 7.23 5.86 -4.94
C SER A 21 8.51 6.53 -4.46
N CYS A 22 9.61 6.32 -5.18
CA CYS A 22 10.86 7.00 -4.88
C CYS A 22 10.84 8.43 -5.40
N LEU A 23 11.14 9.40 -4.52
CA LEU A 23 11.25 10.81 -4.89
C LEU A 23 12.38 11.12 -5.89
N LEU A 24 13.41 10.27 -5.96
CA LEU A 24 14.57 10.52 -6.83
C LEU A 24 14.43 9.92 -8.22
N CYS A 25 13.94 8.68 -8.33
CA CYS A 25 13.87 7.96 -9.61
C CYS A 25 12.45 7.67 -10.10
N GLY A 26 11.42 8.03 -9.31
CA GLY A 26 10.01 7.81 -9.66
C GLY A 26 9.55 6.35 -9.56
N GLU A 27 10.40 5.41 -9.13
CA GLU A 27 10.04 4.00 -9.06
C GLU A 27 8.95 3.75 -8.01
N ALA A 28 7.85 3.11 -8.41
CA ALA A 28 6.85 2.57 -7.51
C ALA A 28 7.45 1.40 -6.72
N ALA A 29 7.82 1.66 -5.46
CA ALA A 29 8.68 0.79 -4.68
C ALA A 29 7.92 -0.20 -3.79
N ALA A 30 6.83 0.24 -3.17
CA ALA A 30 6.06 -0.60 -2.24
C ALA A 30 4.62 -0.11 -2.09
N THR A 31 3.77 -0.96 -1.51
CA THR A 31 2.44 -0.58 -1.04
C THR A 31 2.36 -0.81 0.46
N LEU A 32 1.94 0.20 1.21
CA LEU A 32 1.63 0.09 2.64
C LEU A 32 0.15 -0.23 2.81
N GLU A 33 -0.17 -1.37 3.42
CA GLU A 33 -1.54 -1.80 3.74
C GLU A 33 -1.68 -1.87 5.26
N GLY A 34 -2.37 -0.91 5.86
CA GLY A 34 -2.38 -0.74 7.32
C GLY A 34 -0.95 -0.53 7.86
N SER A 35 -0.45 -1.48 8.65
CA SER A 35 0.93 -1.49 9.16
C SER A 35 1.89 -2.39 8.37
N THR A 36 1.39 -3.08 7.34
CA THR A 36 2.19 -4.04 6.57
C THR A 36 2.74 -3.38 5.31
N LEU A 37 4.06 -3.33 5.20
CA LEU A 37 4.73 -2.88 3.97
C LEU A 37 4.90 -4.05 3.00
N ARG A 38 4.39 -3.91 1.78
CA ARG A 38 4.53 -4.89 0.69
C ARG A 38 5.42 -4.32 -0.41
N PRO A 39 6.69 -4.75 -0.53
CA PRO A 39 7.53 -4.41 -1.68
C PRO A 39 6.87 -4.81 -3.00
N ARG A 40 7.00 -3.98 -4.04
CA ARG A 40 6.51 -4.32 -5.40
C ARG A 40 7.31 -5.47 -6.00
N THR A 41 8.61 -5.51 -5.74
CA THR A 41 9.51 -6.63 -6.05
C THR A 41 10.40 -6.90 -4.83
N PRO A 42 11.06 -8.06 -4.73
CA PRO A 42 11.96 -8.35 -3.59
C PRO A 42 13.08 -7.32 -3.40
N THR A 43 13.43 -6.57 -4.44
CA THR A 43 14.54 -5.61 -4.46
C THR A 43 14.10 -4.16 -4.62
N SER A 44 12.80 -3.86 -4.70
CA SER A 44 12.31 -2.49 -4.94
C SER A 44 12.44 -1.59 -3.70
N VAL A 45 12.62 -2.19 -2.52
CA VAL A 45 12.95 -1.47 -1.27
C VAL A 45 14.14 -2.10 -0.57
N ARG A 46 14.85 -1.30 0.21
CA ARG A 46 15.93 -1.73 1.10
C ARG A 46 15.74 -1.09 2.48
N VAL A 47 16.33 -1.71 3.50
CA VAL A 47 16.39 -1.14 4.85
C VAL A 47 17.76 -0.49 5.03
N ASN A 48 17.75 0.80 5.38
CA ASN A 48 18.94 1.56 5.75
C ASN A 48 18.76 2.10 7.17
N GLY A 49 19.37 1.42 8.15
CA GLY A 49 19.12 1.65 9.56
C GLY A 49 17.64 1.41 9.90
N ALA A 50 16.97 2.41 10.48
CA ALA A 50 15.55 2.35 10.82
C ALA A 50 14.61 2.80 9.68
N ARG A 51 15.14 3.10 8.48
CA ARG A 51 14.36 3.65 7.37
C ARG A 51 14.26 2.66 6.23
N VAL A 52 13.10 2.65 5.57
CA VAL A 52 12.91 1.96 4.30
C VAL A 52 13.16 2.95 3.16
N VAL A 53 14.03 2.58 2.23
CA VAL A 53 14.46 3.39 1.09
C VAL A 53 14.24 2.66 -0.23
N CYS A 54 14.28 3.39 -1.34
CA CYS A 54 14.22 2.81 -2.68
C CYS A 54 15.38 1.84 -2.90
N GLY A 55 15.05 0.63 -3.35
CA GLY A 55 16.06 -0.39 -3.61
C GLY A 55 16.86 -0.18 -4.89
N ARG A 56 16.45 0.73 -5.78
CA ARG A 56 17.22 1.05 -6.99
C ARG A 56 18.26 2.13 -6.78
N CYS A 57 17.88 3.28 -6.22
CA CYS A 57 18.77 4.44 -6.08
C CYS A 57 19.05 4.86 -4.63
N GLY A 58 18.46 4.19 -3.63
CA GLY A 58 18.61 4.55 -2.22
C GLY A 58 17.84 5.79 -1.77
N GLY A 59 17.04 6.40 -2.65
CA GLY A 59 16.24 7.59 -2.35
C GLY A 59 15.09 7.32 -1.38
N SER A 60 14.62 8.38 -0.73
CA SER A 60 13.44 8.33 0.14
C SER A 60 12.18 7.95 -0.63
N LEU A 61 11.27 7.27 0.06
CA LEU A 61 9.96 6.90 -0.45
C LEU A 61 8.91 7.91 0.03
N SER A 62 8.00 8.29 -0.86
CA SER A 62 6.86 9.17 -0.59
C SER A 62 5.55 8.52 -1.02
N PRO A 63 4.42 8.83 -0.37
CA PRO A 63 3.10 8.49 -0.88
C PRO A 63 2.91 9.00 -2.32
N ALA A 64 2.46 8.13 -3.21
CA ALA A 64 2.23 8.42 -4.62
C ALA A 64 0.74 8.32 -4.99
N ASP A 65 0.08 7.29 -4.47
CA ASP A 65 -1.36 7.05 -4.63
C ASP A 65 -1.91 6.36 -3.38
N GLN A 66 -3.21 6.44 -3.16
CA GLN A 66 -3.87 5.77 -2.03
C GLN A 66 -5.31 5.41 -2.32
N GLY A 67 -5.81 4.43 -1.57
CA GLY A 67 -7.21 4.05 -1.66
C GLY A 67 -7.67 3.15 -0.53
N GLU A 68 -8.87 2.60 -0.72
CA GLU A 68 -9.51 1.70 0.23
C GLU A 68 -9.99 0.45 -0.52
N ARG A 69 -9.64 -0.74 -0.01
CA ARG A 69 -10.16 -2.01 -0.50
C ARG A 69 -11.26 -2.51 0.43
N VAL A 70 -12.38 -2.88 -0.17
CA VAL A 70 -13.55 -3.40 0.54
C VAL A 70 -13.56 -4.93 0.37
N HIS A 71 -13.47 -5.65 1.47
CA HIS A 71 -13.59 -7.10 1.50
C HIS A 71 -14.93 -7.47 2.13
N PHE A 72 -15.69 -8.32 1.44
CA PHE A 72 -16.86 -8.97 2.01
C PHE A 72 -16.39 -10.17 2.83
N VAL A 73 -16.87 -10.27 4.08
CA VAL A 73 -16.53 -11.31 5.05
C VAL A 73 -17.80 -11.99 5.53
#